data_AF-M1B532-F1
#
_entry.id   AF-M1B532-F1
#
_cell.length_a   1.000
_cell.length_b   1.000
_cell.length_c   1.000
_cell.angle_alpha   90.00
_cell.angle_beta   90.00
_cell.angle_gamma   90.00
#
_symmetry.space_group_name_H-M   'P 1'
#
loop_
_entity.id
_entity.type
_entity.pdbx_description
1 polymer ?
#
loop_
_entity_poly.entity_id
_entity_poly.type
_entity_poly.pdbx_seq_one_letter_code
_entity_poly.pdbx_strand_id
1 'polypeptide(L)'
;MGSKAVEDLIQASSGVHYSGFHLEEPHTSEIGQPTTSIDERVKQPFVIGVAGGAASGKTTVCDLIIDQLHDQRVVLVNQDSFYHNLTPEELTKVHEYNFDHPDAFDTEQLLCVMEKLKHGQAVDIPKYDFKSNKNDVFPLRRVNPSDVTILEGILIFHDPRVRDLMSMKIFVDTVQMLMYALQGE
;
A
#
# COMPACT_ATOMS: atom_id res chain seq x y z
N MET A 1 6.34 43.51 -53.67
CA MET A 1 7.51 44.41 -53.76
C MET A 1 7.39 45.39 -52.60
N GLY A 2 8.40 45.42 -51.74
CA GLY A 2 8.28 46.01 -50.41
C GLY A 2 8.33 47.53 -50.35
N SER A 3 8.05 48.05 -49.16
CA SER A 3 8.88 49.07 -48.53
C SER A 3 8.68 49.06 -47.01
N LYS A 4 9.75 49.47 -46.32
CA LYS A 4 10.04 49.41 -44.88
C LYS A 4 9.30 50.47 -44.05
N ALA A 5 9.16 50.14 -42.75
CA ALA A 5 9.29 50.99 -41.54
C ALA A 5 8.25 52.14 -41.39
N VAL A 6 7.82 52.58 -40.21
CA VAL A 6 8.44 52.77 -38.88
C VAL A 6 7.28 52.93 -37.85
N GLU A 7 7.58 52.91 -36.55
CA GLU A 7 6.77 53.31 -35.36
C GLU A 7 6.24 52.17 -34.46
N ASP A 8 7.16 51.63 -33.67
CA ASP A 8 7.18 51.66 -32.20
C ASP A 8 5.86 51.63 -31.40
N LEU A 9 5.66 50.55 -30.64
CA LEU A 9 5.16 50.65 -29.28
C LEU A 9 5.80 49.56 -28.39
N ILE A 10 6.67 50.01 -27.49
CA ILE A 10 7.43 49.27 -26.48
C ILE A 10 6.67 49.33 -25.15
N GLN A 11 6.52 48.19 -24.45
CA GLN A 11 6.74 47.98 -22.99
C GLN A 11 6.12 46.65 -22.55
N ALA A 12 6.68 45.82 -21.67
CA ALA A 12 8.02 45.63 -21.11
C ALA A 12 7.94 44.30 -20.33
N SER A 13 8.92 43.42 -20.50
CA SER A 13 9.11 42.23 -19.66
C SER A 13 10.10 42.57 -18.54
N SER A 14 9.64 42.51 -17.30
CA SER A 14 10.47 42.62 -16.10
C SER A 14 11.16 41.29 -15.81
N GLY A 15 12.41 41.16 -16.27
CA GLY A 15 13.34 40.12 -15.86
C GLY A 15 14.17 40.56 -14.65
N VAL A 16 14.16 39.72 -13.62
CA VAL A 16 14.80 39.89 -12.31
C VAL A 16 16.33 39.84 -12.42
N HIS A 17 16.99 40.74 -11.68
CA HIS A 17 18.44 40.84 -11.54
C HIS A 17 18.98 39.87 -10.47
N TYR A 18 20.06 39.15 -10.78
CA TYR A 18 21.03 38.67 -9.78
C TYR A 18 22.43 38.68 -10.40
N SER A 19 23.31 39.55 -9.89
CA SER A 19 24.76 39.57 -10.12
C SER A 19 25.41 38.41 -9.35
N GLY A 20 26.48 37.74 -9.75
CA GLY A 20 27.46 37.90 -10.81
C GLY A 20 28.71 37.13 -10.35
N PHE A 21 29.37 36.37 -11.23
CA PHE A 21 30.79 35.99 -11.14
C PHE A 21 31.25 35.58 -12.55
N HIS A 22 32.45 35.98 -12.92
CA HIS A 22 33.01 36.12 -14.26
C HIS A 22 34.21 35.17 -14.48
N LEU A 23 34.52 34.89 -15.77
CA LEU A 23 35.70 34.20 -16.35
C LEU A 23 35.64 32.66 -16.33
N GLU A 24 35.84 31.88 -17.41
CA GLU A 24 36.39 32.06 -18.77
C GLU A 24 35.79 30.99 -19.71
N GLU A 25 35.74 31.26 -21.02
CA GLU A 25 35.64 30.27 -22.11
C GLU A 25 36.88 30.50 -23.00
N PRO A 26 37.46 29.49 -23.72
CA PRO A 26 36.68 28.91 -24.82
C PRO A 26 37.04 27.48 -25.35
N HIS A 27 36.09 26.97 -26.15
CA HIS A 27 36.16 25.92 -27.19
C HIS A 27 36.39 24.47 -26.70
N THR A 28 35.57 23.47 -27.06
CA THR A 28 35.36 22.98 -28.43
C THR A 28 34.12 22.09 -28.48
N SER A 29 33.45 22.09 -29.64
CA SER A 29 32.26 21.34 -30.05
C SER A 29 32.23 19.84 -29.74
N GLU A 30 31.12 19.34 -29.20
CA GLU A 30 30.57 18.02 -29.51
C GLU A 30 29.06 17.93 -29.19
N ILE A 31 28.29 17.42 -30.15
CA ILE A 31 26.85 17.21 -30.10
C ILE A 31 26.60 15.87 -29.40
N GLY A 32 25.82 15.83 -28.32
CA GLY A 32 25.48 14.57 -27.67
C GLY A 32 24.46 14.65 -26.53
N GLN A 33 23.21 14.31 -26.86
CA GLN A 33 22.16 13.73 -26.00
C GLN A 33 21.49 14.58 -24.90
N PRO A 34 20.14 14.65 -24.86
CA PRO A 34 19.43 15.06 -23.65
C PRO A 34 19.53 13.93 -22.62
N THR A 35 20.44 14.07 -21.66
CA THR A 35 20.43 13.24 -20.44
C THR A 35 19.33 13.75 -19.51
N THR A 36 18.07 13.45 -19.83
CA THR A 36 17.03 13.42 -18.79
C THR A 36 17.14 12.08 -18.09
N SER A 37 18.09 11.96 -17.18
CA SER A 37 18.04 10.96 -16.12
C SER A 37 16.86 11.32 -15.22
N ILE A 38 15.66 10.92 -15.64
CA ILE A 38 14.51 10.86 -14.75
C ILE A 38 14.84 9.70 -13.82
N ASP A 39 15.36 10.04 -12.64
CA ASP A 39 15.36 9.14 -11.50
C ASP A 39 13.88 8.90 -11.17
N GLU A 40 13.23 7.97 -11.89
CA GLU A 40 11.90 7.47 -11.57
C GLU A 40 12.03 6.70 -10.25
N ARG A 41 12.13 7.46 -9.15
CA ARG A 41 12.00 6.89 -7.82
C ARG A 41 10.60 6.31 -7.75
N VAL A 42 10.53 4.98 -7.84
CA VAL A 42 9.29 4.22 -7.62
C VAL A 42 8.73 4.67 -6.29
N LYS A 43 7.64 5.46 -6.35
CA LYS A 43 6.98 5.97 -5.16
C LYS A 43 6.46 4.77 -4.38
N GLN A 44 7.03 4.56 -3.20
CA GLN A 44 6.62 3.49 -2.30
C GLN A 44 5.17 3.75 -1.86
N PRO A 45 4.30 2.73 -1.83
CA PRO A 45 2.92 2.88 -1.37
C PRO A 45 2.88 3.30 0.10
N PHE A 46 1.87 4.08 0.45
CA PHE A 46 1.58 4.40 1.85
C PHE A 46 0.88 3.19 2.50
N VAL A 47 1.44 2.65 3.58
CA VAL A 47 0.91 1.43 4.21
C VAL A 47 0.12 1.78 5.48
N ILE A 48 -1.16 1.41 5.51
CA ILE A 48 -2.06 1.60 6.66
C ILE A 48 -2.32 0.23 7.29
N GLY A 49 -1.93 0.05 8.55
CA GLY A 49 -2.32 -1.12 9.34
C GLY A 49 -3.62 -0.85 10.10
N VAL A 50 -4.62 -1.72 9.97
CA VAL A 50 -5.90 -1.68 10.71
C VAL A 50 -6.05 -2.96 11.53
N ALA A 51 -5.83 -2.87 12.83
CA ALA A 51 -5.91 -4.01 13.76
C ALA A 51 -7.09 -3.89 14.73
N GLY A 52 -7.44 -4.99 15.40
CA GLY A 52 -8.55 -5.06 16.35
C GLY A 52 -9.18 -6.45 16.42
N GLY A 53 -9.92 -6.73 17.49
CA GLY A 53 -10.55 -8.04 17.72
C GLY A 53 -11.49 -8.48 16.59
N ALA A 54 -11.80 -9.78 16.52
CA ALA A 54 -12.83 -10.28 15.62
C ALA A 54 -14.15 -9.51 15.85
N ALA A 55 -14.85 -9.18 14.76
CA ALA A 55 -16.08 -8.39 14.77
C ALA A 55 -15.99 -6.97 15.41
N SER A 56 -14.79 -6.39 15.57
CA SER A 56 -14.66 -5.01 16.08
C SER A 56 -15.06 -3.92 15.08
N GLY A 57 -15.27 -4.26 13.80
CA GLY A 57 -15.62 -3.28 12.75
C GLY A 57 -14.44 -2.81 11.88
N LYS A 58 -13.29 -3.51 11.94
CA LYS A 58 -12.12 -3.24 11.08
C LYS A 58 -12.47 -3.12 9.60
N THR A 59 -13.26 -4.07 9.06
CA THR A 59 -13.66 -4.07 7.65
C THR A 59 -14.43 -2.79 7.29
N THR A 60 -15.37 -2.36 8.15
CA THR A 60 -16.09 -1.09 7.97
C THR A 60 -15.15 0.11 7.97
N VAL A 61 -14.14 0.13 8.86
CA VAL A 61 -13.12 1.18 8.86
C VAL A 61 -12.30 1.16 7.56
N CYS A 62 -11.94 -0.03 7.05
CA CYS A 62 -11.23 -0.16 5.79
C CYS A 62 -12.05 0.36 4.61
N ASP A 63 -13.33 0.00 4.53
CA ASP A 63 -14.25 0.46 3.48
C ASP A 63 -14.39 1.99 3.50
N LEU A 64 -14.55 2.59 4.69
CA LEU A 64 -14.60 4.06 4.84
C LEU A 64 -13.29 4.74 4.40
N ILE A 65 -12.14 4.13 4.68
CA ILE A 65 -10.85 4.67 4.21
C ILE A 65 -10.76 4.60 2.69
N ILE A 66 -11.15 3.47 2.09
CA ILE A 66 -11.14 3.28 0.63
C ILE A 66 -12.05 4.31 -0.05
N ASP A 67 -13.26 4.52 0.47
CA ASP A 67 -14.23 5.48 -0.07
C ASP A 67 -13.69 6.92 -0.07
N GLN A 68 -12.93 7.30 0.97
CA GLN A 68 -12.36 8.64 1.11
C GLN A 68 -11.10 8.88 0.27
N LEU A 69 -10.43 7.81 -0.20
CA LEU A 69 -9.21 7.91 -0.99
C LEU A 69 -9.48 8.12 -2.49
N HIS A 70 -10.74 8.02 -2.93
CA HIS A 70 -11.24 8.33 -4.27
C HIS A 70 -10.32 7.83 -5.42
N ASP A 71 -9.46 8.70 -5.96
CA ASP A 71 -8.64 8.45 -7.15
C ASP A 71 -7.35 7.64 -6.87
N GLN A 72 -7.03 7.35 -5.60
CA GLN A 72 -5.86 6.53 -5.28
C GLN A 72 -6.15 5.06 -5.55
N ARG A 73 -5.19 4.34 -6.13
CA ARG A 73 -5.29 2.86 -6.20
C ARG A 73 -5.03 2.30 -4.81
N VAL A 74 -6.06 1.71 -4.22
CA VAL A 74 -5.99 1.07 -2.90
C VAL A 74 -6.01 -0.44 -3.03
N VAL A 75 -5.16 -1.10 -2.25
CA VAL A 75 -5.15 -2.55 -2.11
C VAL A 75 -5.41 -2.91 -0.66
N LEU A 76 -6.40 -3.77 -0.41
CA LEU A 76 -6.69 -4.32 0.91
C LEU A 76 -6.12 -5.73 1.05
N VAL A 77 -5.11 -5.91 1.89
CA VAL A 77 -4.52 -7.21 2.28
C VAL A 77 -5.12 -7.63 3.61
N ASN A 78 -5.74 -8.81 3.67
CA ASN A 78 -6.28 -9.36 4.92
C ASN A 78 -5.31 -10.40 5.48
N GLN A 79 -4.97 -10.29 6.77
CA GLN A 79 -4.13 -11.25 7.50
C GLN A 79 -4.68 -12.67 7.43
N ASP A 80 -6.00 -12.84 7.39
CA ASP A 80 -6.67 -14.14 7.31
C ASP A 80 -6.29 -14.93 6.05
N SER A 81 -5.86 -14.26 4.98
CA SER A 81 -5.34 -14.94 3.78
C SER A 81 -4.10 -15.78 4.08
N PHE A 82 -3.40 -15.49 5.16
CA PHE A 82 -2.10 -16.07 5.52
C PHE A 82 -2.19 -17.06 6.67
N TYR A 83 -3.37 -17.63 6.97
CA TYR A 83 -3.40 -18.80 7.85
C TYR A 83 -2.59 -19.96 7.25
N HIS A 84 -1.90 -20.71 8.11
CA HIS A 84 -1.28 -21.97 7.70
C HIS A 84 -2.34 -23.01 7.31
N ASN A 85 -1.97 -23.90 6.39
CA ASN A 85 -2.73 -25.12 6.17
C ASN A 85 -2.68 -25.98 7.42
N LEU A 86 -3.83 -26.49 7.86
CA LEU A 86 -3.87 -27.45 8.95
C LEU A 86 -3.33 -28.82 8.50
N THR A 87 -2.55 -29.45 9.37
CA THR A 87 -2.14 -30.85 9.22
C THR A 87 -3.35 -31.78 9.31
N PRO A 88 -3.25 -33.02 8.81
CA PRO A 88 -4.32 -34.00 8.95
C PRO A 88 -4.76 -34.22 10.41
N GLU A 89 -3.82 -34.19 11.36
CA GLU A 89 -4.12 -34.35 12.78
C GLU A 89 -4.88 -33.14 13.33
N GLU A 90 -4.46 -31.92 13.03
CA GLU A 90 -5.16 -30.69 13.43
C GLU A 90 -6.56 -30.61 12.82
N LEU A 91 -6.75 -31.05 11.58
CA LEU A 91 -8.07 -31.13 10.95
C LEU A 91 -9.04 -32.03 11.72
N THR A 92 -8.56 -33.14 12.31
CA THR A 92 -9.43 -34.00 13.14
C THR A 92 -9.88 -33.31 14.43
N LYS A 93 -9.13 -32.30 14.90
CA LYS A 93 -9.38 -31.55 16.12
C LYS A 93 -9.48 -30.05 15.86
N VAL A 94 -10.03 -29.66 14.72
CA VAL A 94 -10.05 -28.25 14.28
C VAL A 94 -10.73 -27.31 15.29
N HIS A 95 -11.68 -27.82 16.06
CA HIS A 95 -12.37 -27.09 17.12
C HIS A 95 -11.50 -26.79 18.35
N GLU A 96 -10.38 -27.51 18.51
CA GLU A 96 -9.35 -27.26 19.53
C GLU A 96 -8.22 -26.35 19.00
N TYR A 97 -8.18 -26.10 17.69
CA TYR A 97 -7.14 -25.27 17.08
C TYR A 97 -7.36 -23.79 17.38
N ASN A 98 -6.34 -23.13 17.91
CA ASN A 98 -6.40 -21.71 18.24
C ASN A 98 -5.98 -20.83 17.06
N PHE A 99 -6.96 -20.37 16.28
CA PHE A 99 -6.73 -19.44 15.17
C PHE A 99 -6.30 -18.03 15.63
N ASP A 100 -6.50 -17.68 16.90
CA ASP A 100 -6.08 -16.40 17.47
C ASP A 100 -4.65 -16.46 18.05
N HIS A 101 -3.89 -17.53 17.77
CA HIS A 101 -2.47 -17.61 18.13
C HIS A 101 -1.59 -17.04 17.00
N PRO A 102 -0.52 -16.29 17.30
CA PRO A 102 0.41 -15.78 16.27
C PRO A 102 0.94 -16.87 15.33
N ASP A 103 1.21 -18.07 15.86
CA ASP A 103 1.71 -19.22 15.08
C ASP A 103 0.69 -19.81 14.10
N ALA A 104 -0.58 -19.39 14.15
CA ALA A 104 -1.57 -19.78 13.15
C ALA A 104 -1.32 -19.11 11.79
N PHE A 105 -0.52 -18.04 11.76
CA PHE A 105 -0.28 -17.21 10.58
C PHE A 105 1.12 -17.41 9.99
N ASP A 106 1.18 -17.58 8.67
CA ASP A 106 2.40 -17.51 7.87
C ASP A 106 2.89 -16.06 7.73
N THR A 107 3.49 -15.56 8.81
CA THR A 107 4.00 -14.19 8.88
C THR A 107 5.13 -13.94 7.88
N GLU A 108 5.92 -14.98 7.54
CA GLU A 108 6.97 -14.86 6.53
C GLU A 108 6.40 -14.64 5.13
N GLN A 109 5.34 -15.36 4.77
CA GLN A 109 4.63 -15.15 3.51
C GLN A 109 3.97 -13.76 3.46
N LEU A 110 3.36 -13.32 4.57
CA LEU A 110 2.80 -11.96 4.68
C LEU A 110 3.88 -10.89 4.46
N LEU A 111 5.03 -10.99 5.14
CA LEU A 111 6.16 -10.06 4.98
C LEU A 111 6.66 -10.04 3.54
N CYS A 112 6.81 -11.20 2.91
CA CYS A 112 7.22 -11.32 1.51
C CYS A 112 6.24 -10.62 0.56
N VAL A 113 4.94 -10.80 0.77
CA VAL A 113 3.90 -10.13 -0.03
C VAL A 113 3.94 -8.61 0.16
N MET A 114 4.02 -8.15 1.41
CA MET A 114 4.04 -6.72 1.72
C MET A 114 5.29 -6.03 1.17
N GLU A 115 6.46 -6.67 1.24
CA GLU A 115 7.70 -6.12 0.73
C GLU A 115 7.70 -6.00 -0.80
N LYS A 116 7.12 -6.98 -1.50
CA LYS A 116 6.92 -6.93 -2.95
C LYS A 116 5.96 -5.80 -3.35
N LEU A 117 4.83 -5.66 -2.67
CA LEU A 117 3.89 -4.57 -2.90
C LEU A 117 4.54 -3.20 -2.68
N LYS A 118 5.33 -3.09 -1.61
CA LYS A 118 6.09 -1.89 -1.26
C LYS A 118 7.09 -1.51 -2.37
N HIS A 119 7.70 -2.48 -3.02
CA HIS A 119 8.57 -2.27 -4.20
C HIS A 119 7.82 -2.11 -5.53
N GLY A 120 6.49 -1.96 -5.52
CA GLY A 120 5.71 -1.79 -6.74
C GLY A 120 5.68 -3.05 -7.61
N GLN A 121 5.81 -4.24 -7.00
CA GLN A 121 5.69 -5.52 -7.70
C GLN A 121 4.27 -6.08 -7.51
N ALA A 122 3.71 -6.61 -8.60
CA ALA A 122 2.43 -7.31 -8.53
C ALA A 122 2.61 -8.69 -7.87
N VAL A 123 1.68 -9.04 -6.98
CA VAL A 123 1.73 -10.24 -6.14
C VAL A 123 0.44 -11.05 -6.26
N ASP A 124 0.53 -12.34 -5.96
CA ASP A 124 -0.64 -13.20 -5.82
C ASP A 124 -0.87 -13.45 -4.34
N ILE A 125 -2.04 -13.02 -3.85
CA ILE A 125 -2.43 -13.19 -2.46
C ILE A 125 -3.23 -14.48 -2.34
N PRO A 126 -2.85 -15.38 -1.41
CA PRO A 126 -3.61 -16.59 -1.14
C PRO A 126 -5.03 -16.28 -0.68
N LYS A 127 -5.92 -17.24 -0.92
CA LYS A 127 -7.28 -17.20 -0.42
C LYS A 127 -7.43 -18.33 0.58
N TYR A 128 -7.65 -17.97 1.83
CA TYR A 128 -8.00 -18.95 2.84
C TYR A 128 -9.48 -19.33 2.75
N ASP A 129 -9.76 -20.63 2.71
CA ASP A 129 -11.11 -21.16 2.80
C ASP A 129 -11.35 -21.74 4.19
N PHE A 130 -12.08 -21.01 5.02
CA PHE A 130 -12.46 -21.40 6.38
C PHE A 130 -13.32 -22.68 6.43
N LYS A 131 -13.95 -23.09 5.33
CA LYS A 131 -14.72 -24.35 5.30
C LYS A 131 -13.81 -25.56 5.18
N SER A 132 -12.75 -25.45 4.38
CA SER A 132 -11.80 -26.54 4.13
C SER A 132 -10.51 -26.41 4.93
N ASN A 133 -10.29 -25.28 5.61
CA ASN A 133 -9.08 -24.91 6.36
C ASN A 133 -7.80 -25.01 5.51
N LYS A 134 -7.87 -24.45 4.31
CA LYS A 134 -6.77 -24.45 3.32
C LYS A 134 -6.51 -23.05 2.77
N ASN A 135 -5.24 -22.73 2.57
CA ASN A 135 -4.75 -21.45 2.03
C ASN A 135 -4.41 -21.47 0.53
N ASP A 136 -4.38 -22.66 -0.09
CA ASP A 136 -4.06 -22.87 -1.51
C ASP A 136 -5.31 -22.99 -2.39
N VAL A 137 -6.35 -22.20 -2.11
CA VAL A 137 -7.57 -22.23 -2.90
C VAL A 137 -7.43 -21.36 -4.15
N PHE A 138 -7.47 -22.00 -5.32
CA PHE A 138 -7.43 -21.33 -6.61
C PHE A 138 -8.80 -20.78 -7.03
N PRO A 139 -8.85 -19.65 -7.77
CA PRO A 139 -7.71 -18.84 -8.20
C PRO A 139 -7.16 -17.94 -7.07
N LEU A 140 -5.85 -17.72 -7.10
CA LEU A 140 -5.20 -16.71 -6.25
C LEU A 140 -5.69 -15.31 -6.64
N ARG A 141 -5.71 -14.38 -5.67
CA ARG A 141 -6.09 -12.99 -5.93
C ARG A 141 -4.86 -12.21 -6.39
N ARG A 142 -4.72 -12.02 -7.70
CA ARG A 142 -3.68 -11.15 -8.27
C ARG A 142 -3.92 -9.69 -7.86
N VAL A 143 -2.88 -9.05 -7.35
CA VAL A 143 -2.90 -7.67 -6.89
C VAL A 143 -1.79 -6.89 -7.59
N ASN A 144 -2.16 -5.74 -8.16
CA ASN A 144 -1.24 -4.84 -8.84
C ASN A 144 -0.65 -3.79 -7.88
N PRO A 145 0.44 -3.12 -8.27
CA PRO A 145 1.00 -2.01 -7.51
C PRO A 145 -0.05 -0.95 -7.20
N SER A 146 0.01 -0.39 -6.00
CA SER A 146 -0.98 0.53 -5.45
C SER A 146 -0.31 1.81 -4.95
N ASP A 147 -1.10 2.86 -4.75
CA ASP A 147 -0.64 4.09 -4.12
C ASP A 147 -0.80 3.98 -2.59
N VAL A 148 -1.80 3.20 -2.14
CA VAL A 148 -2.07 2.88 -0.73
C VAL A 148 -2.30 1.38 -0.57
N THR A 149 -1.64 0.78 0.43
CA THR A 149 -1.91 -0.60 0.86
C THR A 149 -2.48 -0.58 2.27
N ILE A 150 -3.68 -1.14 2.44
CA ILE A 150 -4.30 -1.36 3.75
C ILE A 150 -4.02 -2.82 4.13
N LEU A 151 -3.40 -3.04 5.28
CA LEU A 151 -3.23 -4.36 5.89
C LEU A 151 -4.18 -4.45 7.09
N GLU A 152 -5.15 -5.35 7.02
CA GLU A 152 -6.15 -5.58 8.07
C GLU A 152 -5.91 -6.92 8.75
N GLY A 153 -6.09 -7.02 10.08
CA GLY A 153 -6.16 -8.31 10.76
C GLY A 153 -6.25 -8.22 12.27
N ILE A 154 -6.40 -9.36 12.94
CA ILE A 154 -6.54 -9.41 14.40
C ILE A 154 -5.21 -9.24 15.14
N LEU A 155 -4.10 -9.65 14.52
CA LEU A 155 -2.77 -9.71 15.13
C LEU A 155 -1.67 -9.05 14.29
N ILE A 156 -2.00 -8.23 13.30
CA ILE A 156 -1.00 -7.57 12.42
C ILE A 156 -0.03 -6.64 13.16
N PHE A 157 -0.33 -6.27 14.41
CA PHE A 157 0.57 -5.49 15.28
C PHE A 157 1.41 -6.34 16.22
N HIS A 158 1.27 -7.67 16.22
CA HIS A 158 2.04 -8.57 17.07
C HIS A 158 3.52 -8.60 16.66
N ASP A 159 3.81 -8.89 15.38
CA ASP A 159 5.18 -8.97 14.88
C ASP A 159 5.75 -7.54 14.62
N PRO A 160 6.90 -7.18 15.21
CA PRO A 160 7.53 -5.87 14.99
C PRO A 160 7.90 -5.63 13.52
N ARG A 161 8.32 -6.64 12.77
CA ARG A 161 8.72 -6.51 11.36
C ARG A 161 7.54 -6.07 10.51
N VAL A 162 6.35 -6.64 10.76
CA VAL A 162 5.11 -6.25 10.08
C VAL A 162 4.72 -4.81 10.44
N ARG A 163 4.87 -4.44 11.72
CA ARG A 163 4.61 -3.06 12.19
C ARG A 163 5.55 -2.03 11.56
N ASP A 164 6.79 -2.39 11.33
CA ASP A 164 7.80 -1.48 10.78
C ASP A 164 7.57 -1.16 9.30
N LEU A 165 6.76 -1.97 8.60
CA LEU A 165 6.32 -1.68 7.23
C LEU A 165 5.24 -0.60 7.17
N MET A 166 4.54 -0.32 8.27
CA MET A 166 3.35 0.53 8.29
C MET A 166 3.69 2.01 8.48
N SER A 167 3.21 2.84 7.56
CA SER A 167 3.24 4.30 7.65
C SER A 167 2.23 4.84 8.68
N MET A 168 1.09 4.16 8.85
CA MET A 168 0.05 4.49 9.81
C MET A 168 -0.50 3.22 10.48
N LYS A 169 -0.88 3.32 11.75
CA LYS A 169 -1.42 2.21 12.55
C LYS A 169 -2.72 2.65 13.21
N ILE A 170 -3.80 1.95 12.93
CA ILE A 170 -5.15 2.18 13.47
C ILE A 170 -5.54 0.93 14.25
N PHE A 171 -5.95 1.11 15.51
CA PHE A 171 -6.52 0.03 16.31
C PHE A 171 -7.99 0.31 16.55
N VAL A 172 -8.85 -0.59 16.10
CA VAL A 172 -10.30 -0.52 16.26
C VAL A 172 -10.68 -1.25 17.54
N ASP A 173 -10.83 -0.46 18.61
CA ASP A 173 -11.29 -0.91 19.91
C ASP A 173 -12.79 -0.65 20.05
N THR A 174 -13.58 -1.71 20.00
CA THR A 174 -15.04 -1.61 20.10
C THR A 174 -15.50 -2.68 21.08
N VAL A 175 -16.24 -2.26 22.10
CA VAL A 175 -16.87 -3.19 23.04
C VAL A 175 -17.84 -4.10 22.28
N GLN A 176 -17.69 -5.41 22.48
CA GLN A 176 -18.48 -6.48 21.86
C GLN A 176 -19.93 -6.52 22.38
N MET A 177 -20.60 -5.37 22.41
CA MET A 177 -21.91 -5.17 23.04
C MET A 177 -23.07 -5.21 22.04
N LEU A 178 -22.81 -5.35 20.73
CA LEU A 178 -23.88 -5.33 19.72
C LEU A 178 -24.44 -6.72 19.33
N MET A 179 -23.72 -7.81 19.59
CA MET A 179 -24.22 -9.16 19.24
C MET A 179 -25.23 -9.70 20.27
N TYR A 180 -25.10 -9.35 21.55
CA TYR A 180 -26.05 -9.77 22.58
C TYR A 180 -27.38 -9.01 22.55
N ALA A 181 -27.42 -7.82 21.95
CA ALA A 181 -28.65 -7.02 21.88
C ALA A 181 -29.61 -7.46 20.76
N LEU A 182 -29.18 -8.26 19.80
CA LEU A 182 -29.99 -8.71 18.65
C LEU A 182 -30.43 -10.18 18.71
N GLN A 183 -30.06 -10.91 19.77
CA GLN A 183 -30.53 -12.28 20.03
C GLN A 183 -31.58 -12.36 21.16
N GLY A 184 -32.09 -11.20 21.59
CA GLY A 184 -33.09 -11.09 22.64
C GLY A 184 -34.36 -10.38 22.17
N GLU A 185 -34.98 -10.88 21.09
CA GLU A 185 -36.43 -10.72 20.83
C GLU A 185 -37.00 -12.02 20.24
#